data_AF-A0A8B9M370-F1
#
_entry.id   AF-A0A8B9M370-F1
#
_cell.length_a   1.000
_cell.length_b   1.000
_cell.length_c   1.000
_cell.angle_alpha   90.00
_cell.angle_beta   90.00
_cell.angle_gamma   90.00
#
_symmetry.space_group_name_H-M   'P 1'
#
loop_
_entity.id
_entity.type
_entity.pdbx_description
1 polymer ?
#
loop_
_entity_poly.entity_id
_entity_poly.type
_entity_poly.pdbx_seq_one_letter_code
_entity_poly.pdbx_strand_id
1 'polypeptide(L)'
;PFVQLVSGVVWLLRDGEVYISQSQMAECGEIQTTGTFDKFINVISARTAVGHDSQGQLVLVHVDGQTESRGVNLWEMAEFLKHQGIVNAINLDGGGSATLVLNGTLASYPSEHCSFDNMWRCPRSISTIMCIHEPACEPADCSGHGNCVEGECHCTEDFWRGPACDILDCGPSNCSLHGICTDSGCRCDAGWIGTNCSEECPMGWYGPNCQKRCACEHMCPCDRETGSCQEMLLIWILLLSDRKTWIFMTSVLALLLVISTMGNVGLFLKARSERRHESGNYLYHPLREMNGEASHTSTSAACETEDTQDQSQALL
;
A
#
# COMPACT_ATOMS: atom_id res chain seq x y z
N PRO A 1 -17.63 8.00 5.29
CA PRO A 1 -18.58 9.09 4.92
C PRO A 1 -19.13 8.79 3.52
N PHE A 2 -20.31 9.33 3.15
CA PHE A 2 -20.75 9.25 1.74
C PHE A 2 -19.75 10.00 0.86
N VAL A 3 -19.30 9.37 -0.23
CA VAL A 3 -18.45 9.99 -1.26
C VAL A 3 -19.31 10.68 -2.32
N GLN A 4 -20.43 10.06 -2.67
CA GLN A 4 -21.44 10.60 -3.59
C GLN A 4 -22.83 10.39 -2.97
N LEU A 5 -23.72 11.38 -3.12
CA LEU A 5 -25.10 11.32 -2.65
C LEU A 5 -25.99 12.18 -3.54
N VAL A 6 -27.11 11.60 -4.01
CA VAL A 6 -28.17 12.31 -4.72
C VAL A 6 -29.51 11.95 -4.10
N SER A 7 -30.46 12.87 -4.13
CA SER A 7 -31.82 12.65 -3.64
C SER A 7 -32.80 12.68 -4.80
N GLY A 8 -33.80 11.81 -4.74
CA GLY A 8 -34.92 11.74 -5.66
C GLY A 8 -36.25 11.87 -4.92
N VAL A 9 -37.33 11.54 -5.62
CA VAL A 9 -38.68 11.47 -5.05
C VAL A 9 -39.30 10.16 -5.52
N VAL A 10 -39.85 9.39 -4.59
CA VAL A 10 -40.33 8.01 -4.71
C VAL A 10 -39.20 6.97 -4.83
N TRP A 11 -39.12 6.09 -3.84
CA TRP A 11 -38.40 4.82 -3.93
C TRP A 11 -39.23 3.82 -4.75
N LEU A 12 -38.75 3.45 -5.94
CA LEU A 12 -39.46 2.61 -6.93
C LEU A 12 -39.42 1.13 -6.55
N LEU A 13 -38.22 0.62 -6.28
CA LEU A 13 -37.97 -0.78 -5.95
C LEU A 13 -37.16 -0.90 -4.68
N ARG A 14 -37.58 -1.78 -3.78
CA ARG A 14 -36.85 -2.16 -2.57
C ARG A 14 -36.75 -3.67 -2.50
N ASP A 15 -35.52 -4.18 -2.40
CA ASP A 15 -35.23 -5.62 -2.31
C ASP A 15 -35.90 -6.45 -3.42
N GLY A 16 -35.92 -5.91 -4.65
CA GLY A 16 -36.52 -6.52 -5.84
C GLY A 16 -38.04 -6.36 -5.96
N GLU A 17 -38.67 -5.66 -5.02
CA GLU A 17 -40.13 -5.50 -4.96
C GLU A 17 -40.57 -4.04 -5.14
N VAL A 18 -41.73 -3.83 -5.77
CA VAL A 18 -42.30 -2.50 -5.98
C VAL A 18 -42.64 -1.85 -4.65
N TYR A 19 -42.15 -0.61 -4.44
CA TYR A 19 -42.21 0.08 -3.14
C TYR A 19 -42.96 1.43 -3.19
N ILE A 20 -43.69 1.70 -4.27
CA ILE A 20 -44.33 3.00 -4.52
C ILE A 20 -45.39 3.35 -3.45
N SER A 21 -46.21 2.39 -3.02
CA SER A 21 -47.24 2.65 -2.00
C SER A 21 -46.62 3.08 -0.67
N GLN A 22 -45.52 2.45 -0.27
CA GLN A 22 -44.80 2.75 0.96
C GLN A 22 -44.10 4.11 0.84
N SER A 23 -43.52 4.40 -0.32
CA SER A 23 -42.97 5.73 -0.63
C SER A 23 -44.03 6.82 -0.55
N GLN A 24 -45.25 6.56 -1.04
CA GLN A 24 -46.37 7.50 -0.88
C GLN A 24 -46.68 7.76 0.59
N MET A 25 -46.66 6.75 1.46
CA MET A 25 -46.88 6.96 2.89
C MET A 25 -45.72 7.71 3.58
N ALA A 26 -44.48 7.49 3.13
CA ALA A 26 -43.28 8.05 3.73
C ALA A 26 -42.97 9.49 3.27
N GLU A 27 -43.29 9.81 2.02
CA GLU A 27 -42.89 11.06 1.35
C GLU A 27 -44.07 12.03 1.10
N CYS A 28 -45.31 11.65 1.44
CA CYS A 28 -46.49 12.50 1.27
C CYS A 28 -46.55 13.61 2.33
N GLY A 29 -45.64 14.58 2.19
CA GLY A 29 -45.65 15.86 2.91
C GLY A 29 -45.95 17.07 2.03
N GLU A 30 -45.70 17.01 0.71
CA GLU A 30 -45.69 18.19 -0.15
C GLU A 30 -46.34 18.00 -1.53
N ILE A 31 -46.84 19.11 -2.08
CA ILE A 31 -47.39 19.23 -3.44
C ILE A 31 -46.20 19.28 -4.40
N GLN A 32 -46.22 18.45 -5.45
CA GLN A 32 -45.19 18.45 -6.49
C GLN A 32 -45.52 19.48 -7.58
N THR A 33 -44.54 19.85 -8.42
CA THR A 33 -44.75 20.77 -9.56
C THR A 33 -45.83 20.28 -10.54
N THR A 34 -46.03 18.96 -10.62
CA THR A 34 -47.07 18.30 -11.43
C THR A 34 -48.44 18.24 -10.75
N GLY A 35 -48.57 18.69 -9.50
CA GLY A 35 -49.81 18.70 -8.71
C GLY A 35 -49.72 17.84 -7.45
N THR A 36 -50.78 17.10 -7.15
CA THR A 36 -50.81 16.19 -5.99
C THR A 36 -49.77 15.09 -6.15
N PHE A 37 -49.28 14.55 -5.02
CA PHE A 37 -48.34 13.43 -5.04
C PHE A 37 -48.91 12.21 -5.80
N ASP A 38 -50.22 11.96 -5.67
CA ASP A 38 -50.91 10.91 -6.42
C ASP A 38 -50.89 11.17 -7.94
N LYS A 39 -51.13 12.41 -8.37
CA LYS A 39 -51.00 12.78 -9.79
C LYS A 39 -49.56 12.58 -10.27
N PHE A 40 -48.57 12.96 -9.47
CA PHE A 40 -47.16 12.76 -9.81
C PHE A 40 -46.80 11.29 -10.04
N ILE A 41 -47.33 10.37 -9.23
CA ILE A 41 -47.11 8.92 -9.37
C ILE A 41 -47.77 8.39 -10.65
N ASN A 42 -49.05 8.74 -10.85
CA ASN A 42 -49.90 8.09 -11.84
C ASN A 42 -49.81 8.72 -13.25
N VAL A 43 -49.34 9.97 -13.38
CA VAL A 43 -49.23 10.64 -14.68
C VAL A 43 -48.08 10.04 -15.50
N ILE A 44 -48.35 9.75 -16.77
CA ILE A 44 -47.29 9.41 -17.73
C ILE A 44 -46.46 10.66 -18.05
N SER A 45 -45.14 10.51 -18.07
CA SER A 45 -44.21 11.58 -18.47
C SER A 45 -42.87 10.99 -18.86
N ALA A 46 -41.92 11.84 -19.24
CA ALA A 46 -40.52 11.44 -19.28
C ALA A 46 -40.03 11.19 -17.84
N ARG A 47 -39.20 10.18 -17.64
CA ARG A 47 -38.75 9.74 -16.30
C ARG A 47 -37.27 9.37 -16.32
N THR A 48 -36.60 9.63 -15.20
CA THR A 48 -35.25 9.14 -14.97
C THR A 48 -35.19 8.40 -13.63
N ALA A 49 -34.33 7.39 -13.53
CA ALA A 49 -34.15 6.61 -12.32
C ALA A 49 -32.71 6.17 -12.17
N VAL A 50 -32.31 5.91 -10.92
CA VAL A 50 -31.02 5.32 -10.58
C VAL A 50 -31.25 4.14 -9.64
N GLY A 51 -30.52 3.06 -9.86
CA GLY A 51 -30.60 1.86 -9.04
C GLY A 51 -29.37 0.98 -9.18
N HIS A 52 -29.48 -0.25 -8.68
CA HIS A 52 -28.45 -1.26 -8.88
C HIS A 52 -29.05 -2.65 -9.06
N ASP A 53 -28.30 -3.51 -9.76
CA ASP A 53 -28.66 -4.91 -9.93
C ASP A 53 -28.15 -5.79 -8.77
N SER A 54 -28.33 -7.11 -8.90
CA SER A 54 -27.86 -8.09 -7.92
C SER A 54 -26.36 -8.32 -7.91
N GLN A 55 -25.63 -7.87 -8.95
CA GLN A 55 -24.18 -7.93 -9.03
C GLN A 55 -23.50 -6.69 -8.44
N GLY A 56 -24.30 -5.68 -8.07
CA GLY A 56 -23.81 -4.40 -7.54
C GLY A 56 -23.46 -3.39 -8.63
N GLN A 57 -23.86 -3.62 -9.89
CA GLN A 57 -23.67 -2.65 -10.96
C GLN A 57 -24.66 -1.50 -10.84
N LEU A 58 -24.16 -0.27 -10.99
CA LEU A 58 -25.00 0.92 -11.07
C LEU A 58 -25.81 0.91 -12.36
N VAL A 59 -27.11 1.18 -12.25
CA VAL A 59 -28.03 1.27 -13.39
C VAL A 59 -28.66 2.64 -13.44
N LEU A 60 -28.48 3.34 -14.57
CA LEU A 60 -29.16 4.58 -14.89
C LEU A 60 -30.22 4.30 -15.95
N VAL A 61 -31.44 4.77 -15.72
CA VAL A 61 -32.54 4.60 -16.66
C VAL A 61 -33.12 5.95 -17.04
N HIS A 62 -33.34 6.12 -18.34
CA HIS A 62 -33.93 7.30 -18.96
C HIS A 62 -35.05 6.86 -19.90
N VAL A 63 -36.22 7.47 -19.78
CA VAL A 63 -37.36 7.25 -20.66
C VAL A 63 -37.85 8.60 -21.17
N ASP A 64 -37.80 8.80 -22.49
CA ASP A 64 -38.37 9.97 -23.15
C ASP A 64 -39.90 10.01 -22.98
N GLY A 65 -40.47 11.21 -22.97
CA GLY A 65 -41.90 11.38 -22.78
C GLY A 65 -42.35 12.84 -22.79
N GLN A 66 -43.63 13.03 -22.49
CA GLN A 66 -44.27 14.32 -22.33
C GLN A 66 -45.40 14.13 -21.32
N THR A 67 -45.42 14.95 -20.26
CA THR A 67 -46.44 14.87 -19.22
C THR A 67 -47.86 14.83 -19.82
N GLU A 68 -48.65 13.85 -19.39
CA GLU A 68 -50.04 13.57 -19.86
C GLU A 68 -50.16 13.06 -21.31
N SER A 69 -49.05 12.82 -22.03
CA SER A 69 -49.10 12.45 -23.44
C SER A 69 -48.24 11.23 -23.81
N ARG A 70 -46.98 11.17 -23.38
CA ARG A 70 -46.02 10.11 -23.75
C ARG A 70 -45.10 9.76 -22.58
N GLY A 71 -44.50 8.58 -22.64
CA GLY A 71 -43.58 8.08 -21.62
C GLY A 71 -44.27 7.08 -20.70
N VAL A 72 -43.88 7.06 -19.42
CA VAL A 72 -44.35 6.08 -18.44
C VAL A 72 -44.73 6.75 -17.13
N ASN A 73 -45.64 6.12 -16.38
CA ASN A 73 -45.89 6.46 -14.99
C ASN A 73 -44.89 5.72 -14.07
N LEU A 74 -44.92 5.97 -12.75
CA LEU A 74 -43.96 5.37 -11.83
C LEU A 74 -44.18 3.86 -11.64
N TRP A 75 -45.42 3.37 -11.73
CA TRP A 75 -45.74 1.95 -11.64
C TRP A 75 -45.15 1.16 -12.81
N GLU A 76 -45.34 1.65 -14.02
CA GLU A 76 -44.78 1.08 -15.24
C GLU A 76 -43.24 1.08 -15.21
N MET A 77 -42.63 2.16 -14.72
CA MET A 77 -41.18 2.23 -14.53
C MET A 77 -40.69 1.19 -13.50
N ALA A 78 -41.36 1.07 -12.36
CA ALA A 78 -40.97 0.10 -11.33
C ALA A 78 -41.08 -1.35 -11.83
N GLU A 79 -42.18 -1.69 -12.51
CA GLU A 79 -42.35 -3.02 -13.13
C GLU A 79 -41.32 -3.29 -14.22
N PHE A 80 -41.00 -2.29 -15.05
CA PHE A 80 -39.92 -2.40 -16.03
C PHE A 80 -38.58 -2.72 -15.36
N LEU A 81 -38.19 -1.95 -14.35
CA LEU A 81 -36.94 -2.15 -13.60
C LEU A 81 -36.91 -3.52 -12.91
N LYS A 82 -38.03 -3.96 -12.33
CA LYS A 82 -38.16 -5.26 -11.68
C LYS A 82 -37.91 -6.39 -12.68
N HIS A 83 -38.52 -6.30 -13.87
CA HIS A 83 -38.29 -7.29 -14.93
C HIS A 83 -36.86 -7.30 -15.47
N GLN A 84 -36.13 -6.18 -15.38
CA GLN A 84 -34.70 -6.13 -15.72
C GLN A 84 -33.79 -6.67 -14.60
N GLY A 85 -34.34 -7.12 -13.47
CA GLY A 85 -33.55 -7.69 -12.36
C GLY A 85 -32.90 -6.63 -11.45
N ILE A 86 -33.42 -5.40 -11.45
CA ILE A 86 -32.96 -4.33 -10.56
C ILE A 86 -33.47 -4.58 -9.15
N VAL A 87 -32.57 -4.44 -8.15
CA VAL A 87 -32.86 -4.76 -6.75
C VAL A 87 -33.41 -3.54 -6.01
N ASN A 88 -32.69 -2.42 -6.08
CA ASN A 88 -33.15 -1.15 -5.51
C ASN A 88 -33.07 -0.05 -6.56
N ALA A 89 -34.08 0.82 -6.61
CA ALA A 89 -34.06 1.98 -7.51
C ALA A 89 -34.92 3.13 -6.98
N ILE A 90 -34.44 4.36 -7.14
CA ILE A 90 -35.20 5.58 -6.83
C ILE A 90 -35.51 6.36 -8.11
N ASN A 91 -36.63 7.06 -8.13
CA ASN A 91 -36.98 7.98 -9.21
C ASN A 91 -36.28 9.33 -9.00
N LEU A 92 -35.71 9.88 -10.08
CA LEU A 92 -35.07 11.19 -10.11
C LEU A 92 -35.96 12.20 -10.86
N ASP A 93 -35.41 13.38 -11.18
CA ASP A 93 -36.14 14.42 -11.88
C ASP A 93 -36.56 13.96 -13.30
N GLY A 94 -37.75 14.38 -13.73
CA GLY A 94 -38.40 13.89 -14.95
C GLY A 94 -38.97 15.02 -15.80
N GLY A 95 -39.95 14.69 -16.64
CA GLY A 95 -40.57 15.63 -17.56
C GLY A 95 -39.54 16.36 -18.42
N GLY A 96 -39.61 17.70 -18.46
CA GLY A 96 -38.69 18.52 -19.24
C GLY A 96 -37.21 18.43 -18.83
N SER A 97 -36.94 17.95 -17.61
CA SER A 97 -35.57 17.77 -17.11
C SER A 97 -34.92 16.47 -17.58
N ALA A 98 -35.71 15.47 -17.98
CA ALA A 98 -35.19 14.17 -18.39
C ALA A 98 -34.29 14.32 -19.64
N THR A 99 -33.00 14.07 -19.46
CA THR A 99 -31.97 14.32 -20.49
C THR A 99 -30.90 13.25 -20.44
N LEU A 100 -30.57 12.66 -21.59
CA LEU A 100 -29.44 11.74 -21.75
C LEU A 100 -28.39 12.38 -22.66
N VAL A 101 -27.14 12.40 -22.19
CA VAL A 101 -25.99 12.87 -22.94
C VAL A 101 -24.99 11.72 -23.06
N LEU A 102 -24.60 11.38 -24.29
CA LEU A 102 -23.57 10.38 -24.58
C LEU A 102 -22.36 11.08 -25.19
N ASN A 103 -21.18 10.93 -24.58
CA ASN A 103 -19.93 11.54 -25.02
C ASN A 103 -20.06 13.05 -25.32
N GLY A 104 -20.74 13.78 -24.44
CA GLY A 104 -20.94 15.23 -24.57
C GLY A 104 -21.99 15.66 -25.59
N THR A 105 -22.68 14.73 -26.26
CA THR A 105 -23.74 15.02 -27.24
C THR A 105 -25.10 14.56 -26.73
N LEU A 106 -26.13 15.39 -26.92
CA LEU A 106 -27.51 15.04 -26.58
C LEU A 106 -27.94 13.77 -27.34
N ALA A 107 -28.43 12.77 -26.61
CA ALA A 107 -28.80 11.46 -27.14
C ALA A 107 -30.25 11.06 -26.83
N SER A 108 -31.07 11.99 -26.33
CA SER A 108 -32.49 11.82 -26.06
C SER A 108 -33.37 12.84 -26.79
N TYR A 109 -34.69 12.72 -26.66
CA TYR A 109 -35.67 13.68 -27.19
C TYR A 109 -36.37 14.46 -26.04
N PRO A 110 -35.87 15.66 -25.69
CA PRO A 110 -36.46 16.48 -24.62
C PRO A 110 -37.93 16.81 -24.85
N SER A 111 -38.65 17.08 -23.76
CA SER A 111 -40.07 17.41 -23.81
C SER A 111 -40.36 18.92 -23.87
N GLU A 112 -39.40 19.79 -23.55
CA GLU A 112 -39.63 21.24 -23.60
C GLU A 112 -39.55 21.81 -25.01
N HIS A 113 -40.34 22.84 -25.28
CA HIS A 113 -40.24 23.60 -26.51
C HIS A 113 -39.08 24.61 -26.41
N CYS A 114 -38.40 24.85 -27.53
CA CYS A 114 -37.38 25.88 -27.59
C CYS A 114 -38.01 27.28 -27.45
N SER A 115 -37.36 28.18 -26.71
CA SER A 115 -37.89 29.54 -26.46
C SER A 115 -38.03 30.40 -27.72
N PHE A 116 -37.25 30.10 -28.75
CA PHE A 116 -37.24 30.82 -30.03
C PHE A 116 -38.16 30.20 -31.08
N ASP A 117 -38.57 28.94 -30.91
CA ASP A 117 -39.42 28.21 -31.87
C ASP A 117 -40.16 27.06 -31.19
N ASN A 118 -41.48 27.12 -31.21
CA ASN A 118 -42.35 26.12 -30.61
C ASN A 118 -42.40 24.80 -31.41
N MET A 119 -41.84 24.73 -32.61
CA MET A 119 -41.75 23.49 -33.38
C MET A 119 -40.65 22.57 -32.82
N TRP A 120 -39.53 23.13 -32.35
CA TRP A 120 -38.37 22.36 -31.90
C TRP A 120 -38.44 22.03 -30.41
N ARG A 121 -37.80 20.93 -30.04
CA ARG A 121 -37.62 20.51 -28.66
C ARG A 121 -36.22 20.85 -28.17
N CYS A 122 -36.12 21.39 -26.97
CA CYS A 122 -34.86 21.80 -26.36
C CYS A 122 -34.68 21.16 -24.97
N PRO A 123 -33.45 20.79 -24.57
CA PRO A 123 -33.18 20.35 -23.21
C PRO A 123 -33.34 21.52 -22.23
N ARG A 124 -33.78 21.21 -21.01
CA ARG A 124 -33.93 22.17 -19.92
C ARG A 124 -32.59 22.38 -19.20
N SER A 125 -32.35 23.62 -18.73
CA SER A 125 -31.30 23.88 -17.73
C SER A 125 -31.71 23.27 -16.37
N ILE A 126 -30.97 22.26 -15.92
CA ILE A 126 -31.24 21.50 -14.69
C ILE A 126 -30.25 21.87 -13.55
N SER A 127 -30.38 21.22 -12.39
CA SER A 127 -29.51 21.46 -11.23
C SER A 127 -28.30 20.52 -11.20
N THR A 128 -28.45 19.29 -10.68
CA THR A 128 -27.36 18.31 -10.54
C THR A 128 -27.37 17.30 -11.69
N ILE A 129 -26.20 16.71 -11.97
CA ILE A 129 -26.00 15.72 -13.05
C ILE A 129 -25.37 14.48 -12.44
N MET A 130 -25.84 13.29 -12.86
CA MET A 130 -25.11 12.05 -12.65
C MET A 130 -24.19 11.81 -13.85
N CYS A 131 -22.89 11.78 -13.60
CA CYS A 131 -21.87 11.57 -14.62
C CYS A 131 -21.23 10.19 -14.43
N ILE A 132 -21.13 9.42 -15.51
CA ILE A 132 -20.30 8.22 -15.56
C ILE A 132 -19.08 8.57 -16.40
N HIS A 133 -17.91 8.41 -15.82
CA HIS A 133 -16.64 8.64 -16.49
C HIS A 133 -15.67 7.51 -16.15
N GLU A 134 -14.62 7.37 -16.96
CA GLU A 134 -13.53 6.46 -16.64
C GLU A 134 -12.88 6.89 -15.31
N PRO A 135 -12.53 5.94 -14.43
CA PRO A 135 -11.79 6.27 -13.22
C PRO A 135 -10.51 7.04 -13.58
N ALA A 136 -10.31 8.20 -12.96
CA ALA A 136 -9.14 9.02 -13.16
C ALA A 136 -8.21 8.87 -11.96
N CYS A 137 -6.91 8.82 -12.22
CA CYS A 137 -5.91 8.90 -11.16
C CYS A 137 -5.81 10.33 -10.63
N GLU A 138 -5.43 10.45 -9.36
CA GLU A 138 -5.09 11.73 -8.74
C GLU A 138 -3.62 11.70 -8.28
N PRO A 139 -2.73 12.49 -8.90
CA PRO A 139 -2.94 13.29 -10.11
C PRO A 139 -3.07 12.43 -11.38
N ALA A 140 -3.61 13.00 -12.46
CA ALA A 140 -3.92 12.28 -13.69
C ALA A 140 -2.70 11.63 -14.36
N ASP A 141 -1.51 12.18 -14.11
CA ASP A 141 -0.23 11.72 -14.64
C ASP A 141 0.57 10.88 -13.63
N CYS A 142 -0.02 10.50 -12.49
CA CYS A 142 0.67 9.77 -11.43
C CYS A 142 2.00 10.43 -11.04
N SER A 143 1.99 11.77 -10.96
CA SER A 143 3.13 12.62 -10.65
C SER A 143 4.29 12.50 -11.65
N GLY A 144 4.02 11.96 -12.85
CA GLY A 144 5.02 11.67 -13.88
C GLY A 144 5.83 10.39 -13.62
N HIS A 145 5.46 9.59 -12.62
CA HIS A 145 6.24 8.42 -12.16
C HIS A 145 5.45 7.11 -12.22
N GLY A 146 4.32 7.09 -12.92
CA GLY A 146 3.49 5.90 -13.07
C GLY A 146 2.53 5.98 -14.25
N ASN A 147 1.87 4.85 -14.51
CA ASN A 147 0.76 4.76 -15.46
C ASN A 147 -0.56 4.65 -14.70
N CYS A 148 -1.56 5.39 -15.15
CA CYS A 148 -2.91 5.28 -14.60
C CYS A 148 -3.64 4.08 -15.19
N VAL A 149 -4.08 3.15 -14.34
CA VAL A 149 -4.86 1.96 -14.74
C VAL A 149 -6.08 1.87 -13.82
N GLU A 150 -7.27 1.96 -14.40
CA GLU A 150 -8.55 1.88 -13.65
C GLU A 150 -8.65 2.86 -12.46
N GLY A 151 -7.99 4.02 -12.55
CA GLY A 151 -8.01 5.05 -11.50
C GLY A 151 -6.96 4.85 -10.40
N GLU A 152 -6.10 3.83 -10.53
CA GLU A 152 -4.96 3.58 -9.64
C GLU A 152 -3.63 3.83 -10.37
N CYS A 153 -2.69 4.46 -9.67
CA CYS A 153 -1.35 4.70 -10.21
C CYS A 153 -0.45 3.48 -10.00
N HIS A 154 0.00 2.90 -11.11
CA HIS A 154 1.05 1.89 -11.13
C HIS A 154 2.41 2.54 -11.39
N CYS A 155 3.24 2.67 -10.37
CA CYS A 155 4.55 3.33 -10.48
C CYS A 155 5.50 2.52 -11.37
N THR A 156 6.16 3.19 -12.32
CA THR A 156 7.00 2.55 -13.37
C THR A 156 8.45 2.37 -12.97
N GLU A 157 8.91 3.12 -11.97
CA GLU A 157 10.30 3.15 -11.50
C GLU A 157 10.37 2.55 -10.09
N ASP A 158 11.44 1.81 -9.77
CA ASP A 158 11.59 1.07 -8.50
C ASP A 158 11.66 1.97 -7.26
N PHE A 159 11.82 3.29 -7.47
CA PHE A 159 12.08 4.26 -6.41
C PHE A 159 10.90 5.19 -6.13
N TRP A 160 9.76 5.02 -6.82
CA TRP A 160 8.56 5.82 -6.60
C TRP A 160 7.43 4.96 -6.07
N ARG A 161 6.73 5.45 -5.05
CA ARG A 161 5.64 4.72 -4.40
C ARG A 161 4.54 5.65 -3.91
N GLY A 162 3.54 5.05 -3.28
CA GLY A 162 2.36 5.75 -2.81
C GLY A 162 1.25 5.76 -3.87
N PRO A 163 0.03 6.15 -3.48
CA PRO A 163 -1.14 6.11 -4.35
C PRO A 163 -1.04 7.04 -5.57
N ALA A 164 -0.14 8.03 -5.52
CA ALA A 164 0.09 9.03 -6.57
C ALA A 164 1.51 8.93 -7.19
N CYS A 165 2.30 7.91 -6.83
CA CYS A 165 3.71 7.78 -7.18
C CYS A 165 4.56 9.03 -6.84
N ASP A 166 4.23 9.71 -5.74
CA ASP A 166 4.84 10.95 -5.29
C ASP A 166 5.79 10.77 -4.10
N ILE A 167 5.89 9.56 -3.56
CA ILE A 167 6.77 9.22 -2.45
C ILE A 167 8.03 8.59 -3.02
N LEU A 168 9.17 9.26 -2.86
CA LEU A 168 10.47 8.73 -3.20
C LEU A 168 10.93 7.70 -2.14
N ASP A 169 11.22 6.48 -2.56
CA ASP A 169 11.69 5.35 -1.74
C ASP A 169 12.78 4.58 -2.47
N CYS A 170 14.05 4.95 -2.26
CA CYS A 170 15.20 4.27 -2.84
C CYS A 170 15.57 2.92 -2.17
N GLY A 171 14.65 2.29 -1.45
CA GLY A 171 14.87 1.01 -0.78
C GLY A 171 15.59 1.15 0.59
N PRO A 172 16.26 0.09 1.08
CA PRO A 172 16.73 0.03 2.46
C PRO A 172 17.69 1.17 2.80
N SER A 173 17.37 1.87 3.90
CA SER A 173 18.13 3.01 4.42
C SER A 173 18.43 4.11 3.38
N ASN A 174 17.58 4.26 2.36
CA ASN A 174 17.68 5.30 1.34
C ASN A 174 19.05 5.31 0.63
N CYS A 175 19.30 4.29 -0.21
CA CYS A 175 20.60 4.00 -0.82
C CYS A 175 21.64 3.36 0.12
N SER A 176 21.21 2.47 1.03
CA SER A 176 22.09 1.69 1.92
C SER A 176 23.06 2.53 2.76
N LEU A 177 22.78 3.82 2.97
CA LEU A 177 23.69 4.80 3.60
C LEU A 177 25.00 5.06 2.82
N HIS A 178 25.07 4.62 1.56
CA HIS A 178 26.22 4.74 0.67
C HIS A 178 25.90 5.57 -0.57
N GLY A 179 24.99 6.52 -0.44
CA GLY A 179 24.61 7.41 -1.53
C GLY A 179 23.50 8.36 -1.15
N ILE A 180 23.04 9.10 -2.17
CA ILE A 180 21.94 10.05 -2.06
C ILE A 180 20.85 9.61 -3.03
N CYS A 181 19.63 9.48 -2.52
CA CYS A 181 18.45 9.21 -3.33
C CYS A 181 18.03 10.46 -4.10
N THR A 182 17.90 10.29 -5.41
CA THR A 182 17.51 11.34 -6.36
C THR A 182 16.30 10.89 -7.16
N ASP A 183 15.74 11.80 -7.96
CA ASP A 183 14.61 11.54 -8.88
C ASP A 183 14.89 10.42 -9.92
N SER A 184 16.16 10.14 -10.19
CA SER A 184 16.65 9.07 -11.08
C SER A 184 17.17 7.84 -10.34
N GLY A 185 16.86 7.72 -9.05
CA GLY A 185 17.33 6.63 -8.17
C GLY A 185 18.56 7.01 -7.35
N CYS A 186 19.30 6.01 -6.89
CA CYS A 186 20.47 6.23 -6.03
C CYS A 186 21.69 6.71 -6.79
N ARG A 187 22.26 7.83 -6.33
CA ARG A 187 23.61 8.23 -6.70
C ARG A 187 24.58 7.77 -5.61
N CYS A 188 25.35 6.73 -5.90
CA CYS A 188 26.25 6.12 -4.93
C CYS A 188 27.49 6.97 -4.66
N ASP A 189 27.91 6.93 -3.40
CA ASP A 189 29.18 7.46 -2.94
C ASP A 189 30.34 6.68 -3.58
N ALA A 190 31.55 7.22 -3.44
CA ALA A 190 32.73 6.55 -3.96
C ALA A 190 32.92 5.17 -3.30
N GLY A 191 33.27 4.15 -4.10
CA GLY A 191 33.45 2.79 -3.58
C GLY A 191 32.19 1.92 -3.63
N TRP A 192 31.04 2.47 -4.03
CA TRP A 192 29.75 1.76 -4.05
C TRP A 192 29.05 1.84 -5.42
N ILE A 193 28.26 0.81 -5.73
CA ILE A 193 27.46 0.63 -6.95
C ILE A 193 26.19 -0.18 -6.64
N GLY A 194 25.34 -0.37 -7.66
CA GLY A 194 24.05 -1.04 -7.56
C GLY A 194 22.89 -0.04 -7.52
N THR A 195 21.68 -0.53 -7.71
CA THR A 195 20.46 0.33 -7.75
C THR A 195 20.18 1.02 -6.42
N ASN A 196 20.68 0.47 -5.32
CA ASN A 196 20.53 0.98 -3.95
C ASN A 196 21.87 1.16 -3.21
N CYS A 197 22.99 1.20 -3.93
CA CYS A 197 24.34 1.35 -3.38
C CYS A 197 24.74 0.29 -2.32
N SER A 198 24.18 -0.92 -2.42
CA SER A 198 24.52 -2.03 -1.51
C SER A 198 25.75 -2.82 -1.93
N GLU A 199 26.24 -2.63 -3.15
CA GLU A 199 27.36 -3.38 -3.70
C GLU A 199 28.64 -2.53 -3.67
N GLU A 200 29.74 -3.12 -3.23
CA GLU A 200 31.04 -2.46 -3.30
C GLU A 200 31.58 -2.46 -4.74
N CYS A 201 32.45 -1.52 -5.09
CA CYS A 201 33.02 -1.45 -6.44
C CYS A 201 33.71 -2.76 -6.84
N PRO A 202 33.47 -3.25 -8.09
CA PRO A 202 34.19 -4.40 -8.60
C PRO A 202 35.69 -4.10 -8.71
N MET A 203 36.51 -5.15 -8.59
CA MET A 203 37.97 -5.01 -8.69
C MET A 203 38.37 -4.31 -9.99
N GLY A 204 39.25 -3.31 -9.88
CA GLY A 204 39.71 -2.51 -11.01
C GLY A 204 38.87 -1.25 -11.29
N TRP A 205 37.83 -0.99 -10.50
CA TRP A 205 37.00 0.22 -10.59
C TRP A 205 36.96 1.00 -9.28
N TYR A 206 36.78 2.31 -9.37
CA TYR A 206 36.74 3.20 -8.22
C TYR A 206 35.90 4.46 -8.48
N GLY A 207 35.67 5.23 -7.42
CA GLY A 207 34.94 6.49 -7.47
C GLY A 207 33.42 6.31 -7.36
N PRO A 208 32.64 7.40 -7.48
CA PRO A 208 31.18 7.35 -7.36
C PRO A 208 30.56 6.51 -8.48
N ASN A 209 29.60 5.64 -8.13
CA ASN A 209 29.02 4.64 -9.03
C ASN A 209 30.07 3.76 -9.75
N CYS A 210 31.30 3.67 -9.22
CA CYS A 210 32.43 2.94 -9.79
C CYS A 210 32.70 3.23 -11.27
N GLN A 211 32.53 4.47 -11.72
CA GLN A 211 32.65 4.83 -13.15
C GLN A 211 34.09 4.97 -13.65
N LYS A 212 35.09 4.93 -12.76
CA LYS A 212 36.51 5.13 -13.11
C LYS A 212 37.28 3.81 -13.02
N ARG A 213 38.19 3.57 -13.97
CA ARG A 213 39.09 2.41 -13.97
C ARG A 213 40.40 2.71 -13.26
N CYS A 214 40.87 1.77 -12.44
CA CYS A 214 42.20 1.83 -11.83
C CYS A 214 43.29 1.96 -12.90
N ALA A 215 44.29 2.81 -12.64
CA ALA A 215 45.42 3.06 -13.55
C ALA A 215 46.75 2.48 -13.01
N CYS A 216 46.70 1.38 -12.25
CA CYS A 216 47.88 0.75 -11.67
C CYS A 216 48.52 -0.19 -12.71
N GLU A 217 49.74 0.09 -13.17
CA GLU A 217 50.43 -0.75 -14.18
C GLU A 217 50.67 -2.19 -13.71
N HIS A 218 50.87 -2.43 -12.39
CA HIS A 218 51.19 -3.76 -11.85
C HIS A 218 50.58 -4.05 -10.45
N MET A 219 49.72 -3.18 -9.93
CA MET A 219 49.25 -3.21 -8.53
C MET A 219 47.72 -3.11 -8.45
N CYS A 220 47.06 -4.12 -9.00
CA CYS A 220 45.62 -4.28 -8.87
C CYS A 220 45.29 -5.17 -7.65
N PRO A 221 44.31 -4.79 -6.81
CA PRO A 221 43.36 -3.68 -6.97
C PRO A 221 43.83 -2.32 -6.40
N CYS A 222 43.33 -1.22 -6.97
CA CYS A 222 43.44 0.12 -6.38
C CYS A 222 42.38 0.33 -5.29
N ASP A 223 42.58 1.34 -4.45
CA ASP A 223 41.58 1.78 -3.46
C ASP A 223 40.27 2.17 -4.16
N ARG A 224 39.14 1.66 -3.65
CA ARG A 224 37.84 1.75 -4.34
C ARG A 224 37.19 3.13 -4.24
N GLU A 225 37.57 3.92 -3.24
CA GLU A 225 37.06 5.28 -3.08
C GLU A 225 37.93 6.27 -3.88
N THR A 226 39.25 6.21 -3.67
CA THR A 226 40.21 7.21 -4.14
C THR A 226 40.88 6.85 -5.46
N GLY A 227 40.95 5.56 -5.80
CA GLY A 227 41.69 5.06 -6.96
C GLY A 227 43.20 4.93 -6.73
N SER A 228 43.66 5.11 -5.49
CA SER A 228 45.08 5.09 -5.14
C SER A 228 45.66 3.68 -5.26
N CYS A 229 46.79 3.54 -5.94
CA CYS A 229 47.57 2.31 -5.99
C CYS A 229 48.50 2.32 -4.78
N GLN A 230 48.17 1.55 -3.74
CA GLN A 230 48.99 1.55 -2.53
C GLN A 230 50.35 0.89 -2.83
N GLU A 231 51.44 1.67 -2.85
CA GLU A 231 52.81 1.14 -2.70
C GLU A 231 52.97 0.53 -1.31
N MET A 232 52.40 -0.66 -1.14
CA MET A 232 52.53 -1.46 0.06
C MET A 232 53.93 -2.07 0.10
N LEU A 233 54.98 -1.28 0.37
CA LEU A 233 56.24 -1.81 0.93
C LEU A 233 57.32 -0.83 1.43
N LEU A 234 57.16 0.51 1.42
CA LEU A 234 58.27 1.38 1.85
C LEU A 234 58.10 2.11 3.19
N ILE A 235 56.88 2.25 3.72
CA ILE A 235 56.68 2.93 5.02
C ILE A 235 57.13 2.05 6.20
N TRP A 236 56.89 0.75 6.15
CA TRP A 236 57.37 -0.18 7.20
C TRP A 236 58.88 -0.40 7.14
N ILE A 237 59.47 -0.40 5.94
CA ILE A 237 60.94 -0.50 5.78
C ILE A 237 61.62 0.77 6.29
N LEU A 238 61.04 1.97 6.06
CA LEU A 238 61.61 3.23 6.55
C LEU A 238 61.39 3.46 8.06
N LEU A 239 60.27 2.98 8.64
CA LEU A 239 60.00 3.12 10.08
C LEU A 239 60.73 2.08 10.96
N LEU A 240 61.07 0.90 10.42
CA LEU A 240 61.88 -0.11 11.10
C LEU A 240 63.40 0.01 10.81
N SER A 241 63.80 0.89 9.88
CA SER A 241 65.20 1.16 9.54
C SER A 241 65.79 2.38 10.26
N ASP A 242 65.34 2.68 11.48
CA ASP A 242 66.11 3.55 12.37
C ASP A 242 66.46 2.78 13.64
N ARG A 243 67.78 2.55 13.84
CA ARG A 243 68.35 1.78 14.95
C ARG A 243 67.85 2.31 16.30
N LYS A 244 67.52 3.60 16.37
CA LYS A 244 67.01 4.27 17.57
C LYS A 244 65.60 3.82 17.94
N THR A 245 64.70 3.66 16.97
CA THR A 245 63.32 3.23 17.21
C THR A 245 63.25 1.78 17.65
N TRP A 246 64.13 0.92 17.11
CA TRP A 246 64.21 -0.49 17.50
C TRP A 246 64.75 -0.67 18.93
N ILE A 247 65.77 0.10 19.32
CA ILE A 247 66.28 0.14 20.70
C ILE A 247 65.23 0.68 21.67
N PHE A 248 64.50 1.74 21.28
CA PHE A 248 63.45 2.31 22.11
C PHE A 248 62.30 1.31 22.33
N MET A 249 61.78 0.69 21.27
CA MET A 249 60.69 -0.27 21.36
C MET A 249 61.07 -1.52 22.17
N THR A 250 62.28 -2.05 21.97
CA THR A 250 62.79 -3.19 22.75
C THR A 250 63.03 -2.84 24.22
N SER A 251 63.49 -1.62 24.53
CA SER A 251 63.66 -1.14 25.91
C SER A 251 62.32 -0.96 26.61
N VAL A 252 61.30 -0.43 25.91
CA VAL A 252 59.93 -0.28 26.45
C VAL A 252 59.30 -1.65 26.68
N LEU A 253 59.43 -2.60 25.74
CA LEU A 253 58.94 -3.97 25.91
C LEU A 253 59.63 -4.69 27.07
N ALA A 254 60.95 -4.53 27.22
CA ALA A 254 61.70 -5.09 28.35
C ALA A 254 61.22 -4.48 29.69
N LEU A 255 61.00 -3.16 29.74
CA LEU A 255 60.47 -2.49 30.93
C LEU A 255 59.06 -3.00 31.27
N LEU A 256 58.18 -3.15 30.28
CA LEU A 256 56.82 -3.67 30.50
C LEU A 256 56.82 -5.12 30.98
N LEU A 257 57.74 -5.96 30.47
CA LEU A 257 57.93 -7.33 30.97
C LEU A 257 58.46 -7.33 32.42
N VAL A 258 59.36 -6.43 32.78
CA VAL A 258 59.82 -6.27 34.18
C VAL A 258 58.67 -5.81 35.08
N ILE A 259 57.87 -4.83 34.65
CA ILE A 259 56.70 -4.38 35.42
C ILE A 259 55.67 -5.50 35.59
N SER A 260 55.39 -6.26 34.52
CA SER A 260 54.47 -7.39 34.55
C SER A 260 54.96 -8.52 35.47
N THR A 261 56.25 -8.87 35.40
CA THR A 261 56.85 -9.88 36.28
C THR A 261 56.87 -9.43 37.74
N MET A 262 57.20 -8.17 38.03
CA MET A 262 57.10 -7.61 39.38
C MET A 262 55.65 -7.61 39.90
N GLY A 263 54.68 -7.25 39.06
CA GLY A 263 53.25 -7.33 39.37
C GLY A 263 52.81 -8.75 39.70
N ASN A 264 53.18 -9.72 38.86
CA ASN A 264 52.84 -11.14 39.07
C ASN A 264 53.51 -11.72 40.32
N VAL A 265 54.76 -11.36 40.64
CA VAL A 265 55.42 -11.75 41.89
C VAL A 265 54.73 -11.12 43.11
N GLY A 266 54.34 -9.85 43.03
CA GLY A 266 53.56 -9.17 44.08
C GLY A 266 52.22 -9.85 44.36
N LEU A 267 51.48 -10.20 43.29
CA LEU A 267 50.22 -10.94 43.37
C LEU A 267 50.42 -12.33 43.99
N PHE A 268 51.50 -13.04 43.60
CA PHE A 268 51.82 -14.36 44.16
C PHE A 268 52.21 -14.31 45.64
N LEU A 269 52.98 -13.30 46.07
CA LEU A 269 53.33 -13.10 47.48
C LEU A 269 52.12 -12.70 48.32
N LYS A 270 51.22 -11.85 47.79
CA LYS A 270 49.95 -11.50 48.45
C LYS A 270 49.02 -12.71 48.59
N ALA A 271 48.87 -13.51 47.53
CA ALA A 271 48.10 -14.76 47.54
C ALA A 271 48.70 -15.84 48.46
N ARG A 272 50.00 -15.76 48.80
CA ARG A 272 50.65 -16.62 49.81
C ARG A 272 50.46 -16.10 51.24
N SER A 273 50.34 -14.79 51.41
CA SER A 273 50.01 -14.15 52.69
C SER A 273 48.54 -14.40 53.09
N GLU A 274 47.61 -14.24 52.15
CA GLU A 274 46.17 -14.44 52.40
C GLU A 274 45.81 -15.92 52.65
N ARG A 275 46.51 -16.88 52.02
CA ARG A 275 46.33 -18.33 52.28
C ARG A 275 46.77 -18.80 53.68
N ARG A 276 47.49 -17.99 54.47
CA ARG A 276 47.81 -18.32 55.87
C ARG A 276 46.68 -17.98 56.86
N HIS A 277 45.66 -17.22 56.42
CA HIS A 277 44.66 -16.63 57.33
C HIS A 277 43.25 -17.22 57.26
N GLU A 278 42.97 -18.14 56.32
CA GLU A 278 41.64 -18.77 56.13
C GLU A 278 41.68 -20.29 56.31
N SER A 279 42.16 -20.75 57.48
CA SER A 279 41.76 -22.07 58.01
C SER A 279 40.56 -21.85 58.93
N GLY A 280 39.35 -21.98 58.38
CA GLY A 280 38.10 -21.82 59.14
C GLY A 280 36.87 -22.31 58.36
N ASN A 281 36.42 -23.52 58.68
CA ASN A 281 35.07 -24.11 58.54
C ASN A 281 34.22 -23.78 57.31
N TYR A 282 34.15 -24.72 56.36
CA TYR A 282 33.11 -24.77 55.32
C TYR A 282 31.83 -25.43 55.87
N LEU A 283 30.67 -24.78 55.69
CA LEU A 283 29.33 -25.30 55.96
C LEU A 283 28.73 -25.85 54.65
N TYR A 284 28.37 -27.14 54.61
CA TYR A 284 27.75 -27.76 53.43
C TYR A 284 26.24 -27.47 53.38
N HIS A 285 25.76 -26.99 52.23
CA HIS A 285 24.34 -27.09 51.85
C HIS A 285 24.18 -28.12 50.73
N PRO A 286 23.32 -29.15 50.87
CA PRO A 286 23.11 -30.14 49.83
C PRO A 286 22.22 -29.57 48.70
N LEU A 287 22.66 -29.76 47.45
CA LEU A 287 21.88 -29.45 46.26
C LEU A 287 20.81 -30.53 46.08
N ARG A 288 19.55 -30.09 45.94
CA ARG A 288 18.37 -30.93 45.72
C ARG A 288 18.16 -31.07 44.21
N GLU A 289 18.39 -32.26 43.67
CA GLU A 289 17.84 -32.70 42.38
C GLU A 289 16.33 -32.95 42.54
N MET A 290 15.52 -32.55 41.56
CA MET A 290 14.22 -33.20 41.29
C MET A 290 13.87 -33.06 39.80
N ASN A 291 14.15 -34.11 39.02
CA ASN A 291 13.24 -34.52 37.95
C ASN A 291 11.96 -35.09 38.60
N GLY A 292 10.81 -34.80 37.99
CA GLY A 292 9.50 -34.88 38.65
C GLY A 292 8.83 -36.25 38.70
N GLU A 293 7.62 -36.26 39.26
CA GLU A 293 6.55 -37.18 38.82
C GLU A 293 5.17 -36.66 39.25
N ALA A 294 4.16 -37.07 38.49
CA ALA A 294 2.80 -36.54 38.43
C ALA A 294 1.89 -37.01 39.58
N SER A 295 0.84 -36.24 39.86
CA SER A 295 -0.37 -36.74 40.53
C SER A 295 -1.62 -36.18 39.86
N HIS A 296 -2.50 -37.12 39.48
CA HIS A 296 -3.84 -36.96 38.91
C HIS A 296 -4.77 -36.02 39.69
N THR A 297 -5.67 -35.31 38.99
CA THR A 297 -7.15 -35.56 39.05
C THR A 297 -7.98 -34.64 38.13
N SER A 298 -8.90 -35.27 37.36
CA SER A 298 -10.19 -34.78 36.79
C SER A 298 -10.16 -33.73 35.65
N THR A 299 -10.94 -33.76 34.56
CA THR A 299 -12.00 -34.67 34.04
C THR A 299 -12.36 -34.21 32.62
N SER A 300 -12.73 -35.17 31.74
CA SER A 300 -13.49 -35.04 30.46
C SER A 300 -12.86 -34.19 29.33
N ALA A 301 -12.82 -34.60 28.07
CA ALA A 301 -13.70 -35.50 27.34
C ALA A 301 -12.93 -36.26 26.25
N ALA A 302 -13.48 -37.42 25.90
CA ALA A 302 -13.03 -38.35 24.89
C ALA A 302 -12.98 -37.75 23.47
N CYS A 303 -11.98 -38.16 22.69
CA CYS A 303 -12.15 -39.00 21.50
C CYS A 303 -10.78 -39.57 21.08
N GLU A 304 -10.53 -40.80 21.50
CA GLU A 304 -9.84 -41.84 20.73
C GLU A 304 -10.48 -41.94 19.33
N THR A 305 -9.83 -42.34 18.24
CA THR A 305 -8.56 -43.04 18.06
C THR A 305 -8.12 -42.87 16.61
N GLU A 306 -6.81 -42.75 16.45
CA GLU A 306 -6.06 -43.11 15.25
C GLU A 306 -6.34 -44.57 14.85
N ASP A 307 -6.22 -44.90 13.57
CA ASP A 307 -5.08 -45.73 13.22
C ASP A 307 -4.71 -45.55 11.75
N THR A 308 -3.42 -45.34 11.55
CA THR A 308 -2.75 -45.38 10.26
C THR A 308 -2.41 -46.84 9.96
N GLN A 309 -2.70 -47.31 8.74
CA GLN A 309 -2.00 -48.47 8.22
C GLN A 309 -1.65 -48.30 6.74
N ASP A 310 -0.38 -48.59 6.51
CA ASP A 310 0.41 -48.46 5.31
C ASP A 310 0.02 -49.50 4.21
N GLN A 311 0.45 -49.17 2.99
CA GLN A 311 0.70 -50.02 1.83
C GLN A 311 -0.40 -50.44 0.84
N SER A 312 -0.06 -50.11 -0.42
CA SER A 312 -0.11 -50.94 -1.63
C SER A 312 -1.34 -50.89 -2.55
N GLN A 313 -1.08 -50.33 -3.74
CA GLN A 313 -1.43 -50.77 -5.10
C GLN A 313 -2.70 -51.63 -5.34
N ALA A 314 -3.48 -51.18 -6.34
CA ALA A 314 -3.91 -51.91 -7.56
C ALA A 314 -5.43 -51.98 -7.84
N LEU A 315 -5.76 -51.65 -9.11
CA LEU A 315 -6.92 -52.06 -9.92
C LEU A 315 -8.35 -51.69 -9.46
N LEU A 316 -8.94 -50.64 -10.07
CA LEU A 316 -9.85 -50.68 -11.23
C LEU A 316 -10.30 -49.25 -11.59
#